data_AF-A0A7Y2NSF3-F1
#
_entry.id   AF-A0A7Y2NSF3-F1
#
_cell.length_a   1.000
_cell.length_b   1.000
_cell.length_c   1.000
_cell.angle_alpha   90.00
_cell.angle_beta   90.00
_cell.angle_gamma   90.00
#
_symmetry.space_group_name_H-M   'P 1'
#
loop_
_entity.id
_entity.type
_entity.pdbx_description
1 polymer ?
#
loop_
_entity_poly.entity_id
_entity_poly.type
_entity_poly.pdbx_seq_one_letter_code
_entity_poly.pdbx_strand_id
1 'polypeptide(L)' 'MRIDGLQYANWSEKVFRQMREGGVDAVHVTISYHEMFRETVLNFEAWNRWFERHPDL' A
#
# COMPACT_ATOMS: atom_id res chain seq x y z
N MET A 1 8.28 13.69 8.81
CA MET A 1 7.70 12.36 8.97
C MET A 1 6.22 12.47 9.33
N ARG A 2 5.35 12.47 8.32
CA ARG A 2 3.90 12.38 8.42
C ARG A 2 3.49 10.93 8.16
N ILE A 3 2.83 10.31 9.12
CA ILE A 3 2.39 8.91 9.04
C ILE A 3 0.87 8.86 9.04
N ASP A 4 0.30 8.11 8.11
CA ASP A 4 -1.10 7.72 8.10
C ASP A 4 -1.27 6.35 8.78
N GLY A 5 -2.08 6.31 9.85
CA GLY A 5 -2.17 5.16 10.74
C GLY A 5 -3.07 4.02 10.26
N LEU A 6 -3.90 4.24 9.24
CA LEU A 6 -4.80 3.19 8.74
C LEU A 6 -5.42 3.57 7.38
N GLN A 7 -5.04 2.86 6.32
CA GLN A 7 -5.69 3.03 5.01
C GLN A 7 -6.06 1.70 4.36
N TYR A 8 -7.25 1.68 3.76
CA TYR A 8 -7.72 0.63 2.85
C TYR A 8 -8.26 1.30 1.59
N ALA A 9 -7.50 1.21 0.51
CA ALA A 9 -7.79 1.88 -0.74
C ALA A 9 -7.63 0.93 -1.92
N ASN A 10 -8.19 1.29 -3.07
CA ASN A 10 -7.86 0.63 -4.33
C ASN A 10 -6.48 1.13 -4.81
N TRP A 11 -5.43 0.50 -4.28
CA TRP A 11 -4.04 0.92 -4.47
C TRP A 11 -3.62 0.92 -5.94
N SER A 12 -2.97 2.00 -6.35
CA SER A 12 -2.45 2.19 -7.70
C SER A 12 -1.32 3.22 -7.66
N GLU A 13 -0.51 3.28 -8.72
CA GLU A 13 0.53 4.30 -8.88
C GLU A 13 0.01 5.73 -8.67
N LYS A 14 -1.22 6.02 -9.14
CA LYS A 14 -1.87 7.32 -8.94
C LYS A 14 -1.98 7.65 -7.45
N VAL A 15 -2.41 6.69 -6.62
CA VAL A 15 -2.54 6.89 -5.18
C VAL A 15 -1.17 7.13 -4.54
N PHE A 16 -0.14 6.38 -4.94
CA PHE A 16 1.23 6.58 -4.44
C PHE A 16 1.75 8.00 -4.73
N ARG A 17 1.54 8.49 -5.96
CA ARG A 17 1.91 9.86 -6.35
C ARG A 17 1.15 10.92 -5.55
N GLN A 18 -0.15 10.70 -5.32
CA GLN A 18 -0.97 11.61 -4.50
C GLN A 18 -0.52 11.63 -3.04
N MET A 19 -0.14 10.49 -2.46
CA MET A 19 0.43 10.45 -1.11
C MET A 19 1.73 11.24 -1.01
N ARG A 20 2.61 11.08 -2.01
CA ARG A 20 3.86 11.84 -2.11
C ARG A 20 3.62 13.34 -2.25
N GLU A 21 2.70 13.76 -3.12
CA GLU A 21 2.28 15.16 -3.29
C GLU A 21 1.69 15.73 -1.98
N GLY A 22 0.91 14.93 -1.25
CA GLY A 22 0.38 15.28 0.08
C GLY A 22 1.43 15.25 1.21
N GLY A 23 2.67 14.86 0.93
CA GLY A 23 3.75 14.77 1.90
C GLY A 23 3.52 13.73 2.97
N VAL A 24 2.93 12.57 2.63
CA VAL A 24 2.82 11.41 3.51
C VAL A 24 4.08 10.56 3.36
N ASP A 25 4.79 10.36 4.47
CA ASP A 25 6.08 9.63 4.50
C ASP A 25 5.89 8.12 4.73
N ALA A 26 4.79 7.71 5.39
CA ALA A 26 4.45 6.30 5.58
C ALA A 26 2.94 6.11 5.77
N VAL A 27 2.45 4.93 5.41
CA VAL A 27 1.05 4.53 5.61
C VAL A 27 0.98 3.10 6.13
N HIS A 28 0.17 2.87 7.15
CA HIS A 28 -0.20 1.51 7.57
C HIS A 28 -1.37 1.02 6.72
N VAL A 29 -1.11 0.02 5.90
CA VAL A 29 -2.08 -0.51 4.94
C VAL A 29 -2.79 -1.72 5.53
N THR A 30 -4.12 -1.70 5.49
CA THR A 30 -4.90 -2.91 5.71
C THR A 30 -4.87 -3.79 4.46
N ILE A 31 -4.36 -5.01 4.60
CA ILE A 31 -4.34 -6.01 3.52
C ILE A 31 -5.23 -7.21 3.80
N SER A 32 -5.92 -7.20 4.95
CA SER A 32 -6.82 -8.28 5.33
C SER A 32 -7.86 -7.82 6.36
N TYR A 33 -9.12 -8.17 6.12
CA TYR A 33 -10.24 -8.10 7.05
C TYR A 33 -10.91 -9.46 7.23
N HIS A 34 -11.25 -10.12 6.12
CA HIS A 34 -12.03 -11.37 6.09
C HIS A 34 -11.40 -12.44 5.20
N GLU A 35 -10.28 -12.12 4.56
CA GLU A 35 -9.49 -12.98 3.70
C GLU A 35 -8.97 -14.20 4.48
N MET A 36 -8.96 -15.33 3.78
CA MET A 36 -8.30 -16.53 4.25
C MET A 36 -6.79 -16.45 3.98
N PHE A 37 -6.00 -17.31 4.62
CA PHE A 37 -4.54 -17.28 4.52
C PHE A 37 -3.99 -17.12 3.09
N ARG A 38 -4.48 -17.91 2.11
CA ARG A 38 -4.00 -17.83 0.73
C ARG A 38 -4.29 -16.47 0.09
N GLU A 39 -5.45 -15.87 0.37
CA GLU A 39 -5.84 -14.57 -0.16
C GLU A 39 -4.97 -13.47 0.47
N THR A 40 -4.71 -13.54 1.78
CA THR A 40 -3.77 -12.62 2.44
C THR A 40 -2.36 -12.72 1.84
N VAL A 41 -1.87 -13.92 1.53
CA VAL A 41 -0.58 -14.12 0.85
C VAL A 41 -0.56 -13.48 -0.54
N LEU A 42 -1.65 -13.60 -1.31
CA LEU A 42 -1.75 -12.94 -2.62
C LEU A 42 -1.70 -11.40 -2.49
N ASN A 43 -2.27 -10.84 -1.43
CA ASN A 43 -2.16 -9.41 -1.13
C ASN A 43 -0.72 -9.01 -0.80
N PHE A 44 0.02 -9.82 -0.02
CA PHE A 44 1.45 -9.60 0.21
C PHE A 44 2.26 -9.62 -1.11
N GLU A 45 2.02 -10.59 -1.98
CA GLU A 45 2.70 -10.66 -3.28
C GLU A 45 2.39 -9.43 -4.16
N ALA A 46 1.15 -8.94 -4.13
CA ALA A 46 0.79 -7.71 -4.83
C ALA A 46 1.56 -6.50 -4.30
N TRP A 47 1.73 -6.39 -2.98
CA TRP A 47 2.56 -5.34 -2.36
C TRP A 47 4.03 -5.45 -2.72
N ASN A 48 4.61 -6.65 -2.70
CA ASN A 48 5.99 -6.85 -3.15
C ASN A 48 6.18 -6.36 -4.61
N ARG A 49 5.24 -6.70 -5.50
CA ARG A 49 5.28 -6.20 -6.89
C ARG A 49 5.16 -4.67 -6.99
N TRP A 50 4.41 -4.03 -6.09
CA TRP A 50 4.34 -2.56 -6.07
C TRP A 50 5.70 -1.96 -5.71
N PHE A 51 6.37 -2.47 -4.68
CA PHE A 51 7.72 -2.01 -4.32
C PHE A 51 8.76 -2.28 -5.41
N GLU A 52 8.68 -3.42 -6.10
CA GLU A 52 9.56 -3.74 -7.24
C GLU A 52 9.34 -2.80 -8.44
N ARG A 53 8.09 -2.45 -8.74
CA ARG A 53 7.74 -1.60 -9.91
C ARG A 53 7.95 -0.12 -9.67
N HIS A 54 7.91 0.33 -8.42
CA HIS A 54 7.99 1.73 -8.04
C HIS A 54 9.05 1.97 -6.95
N PRO A 55 10.31 1.60 -7.16
CA PRO A 55 11.36 1.70 -6.13
C PRO A 55 11.74 3.15 -5.78
N ASP A 56 11.38 4.12 -6.64
CA ASP A 56 11.68 5.56 -6.52
C ASP A 56 10.50 6.40 -6.03
N LEU A 57 9.40 5.74 -5.67
CA LEU A 57 8.12 6.33 -5.27
C LEU A 57 7.80 5.97 -3.82
#